data_AF-A0A167DR36-F1
#
_entry.id   AF-A0A167DR36-F1
#
_cell.length_a   1.000
_cell.length_b   1.000
_cell.length_c   1.000
_cell.angle_alpha   90.00
_cell.angle_beta   90.00
_cell.angle_gamma   90.00
#
_symmetry.space_group_name_H-M   'P 1'
#
loop_
_entity.id
_entity.type
_entity.pdbx_description
1 polymer ?
#
loop_
_entity_poly.entity_id
_entity_poly.type
_entity_poly.pdbx_seq_one_letter_code
_entity_poly.pdbx_strand_id
1 'polypeptide(L)'
;MKLQLGLVLTGLLAVVAGAEQQEKLRIGILKRVDGCTRKARSGDLVEVHYTGKLADGTVFDSSVERGQPIEFPLGVGRVIQGWDQGILGMCVGEKRKLTIPPHLGYGEHGAGGAIPPHATLIFTTELVSINGEGLPVVEVPDSQVPDLDSDSPTEDEADSDAETDDIAVSSEPESDDSDASSDSDSVADSDSDTDATDLDDDTPVIREKVDL
;
A
#
# COMPACT_ATOMS: atom_id res chain seq x y z
N MET A 1 12.51 -31.20 -65.96
CA MET A 1 12.91 -29.79 -65.74
C MET A 1 11.72 -28.92 -66.17
N LYS A 2 11.13 -27.97 -65.43
CA LYS A 2 11.21 -27.42 -64.05
C LYS A 2 9.77 -26.87 -63.77
N LEU A 3 9.18 -26.79 -62.58
CA LEU A 3 9.53 -27.15 -61.19
C LEU A 3 8.20 -27.37 -60.39
N GLN A 4 8.26 -27.78 -59.12
CA GLN A 4 7.23 -27.47 -58.13
C GLN A 4 7.72 -26.33 -57.23
N LEU A 5 6.84 -25.42 -56.79
CA LEU A 5 6.97 -24.82 -55.45
C LEU A 5 5.61 -24.30 -54.97
N GLY A 6 5.27 -24.58 -53.71
CA GLY A 6 3.92 -24.40 -53.18
C GLY A 6 3.59 -22.97 -52.78
N LEU A 7 2.32 -22.61 -52.90
CA LEU A 7 1.74 -21.42 -52.29
C LEU A 7 1.61 -21.65 -50.78
N VAL A 8 2.66 -21.31 -50.02
CA VAL A 8 2.57 -21.31 -48.55
C VAL A 8 1.67 -20.16 -48.14
N LEU A 9 0.44 -20.49 -47.74
CA LEU A 9 -0.49 -19.52 -47.17
C LEU A 9 -0.03 -19.19 -45.74
N THR A 10 0.97 -18.32 -45.62
CA THR A 10 1.45 -17.81 -44.33
C THR A 10 0.31 -17.04 -43.66
N GLY A 11 -0.35 -17.69 -42.69
CA GLY A 11 -1.35 -17.04 -41.87
C GLY A 11 -0.73 -15.85 -41.14
N LEU A 12 -1.26 -14.66 -41.41
CA LEU A 12 -0.91 -13.46 -40.65
C LEU A 12 -1.53 -13.60 -39.26
N LEU A 13 -0.82 -14.28 -38.35
CA LEU A 13 -1.15 -14.27 -36.93
C LEU A 13 -0.88 -12.86 -36.43
N ALA A 14 -1.91 -12.01 -36.51
CA ALA A 14 -1.90 -10.71 -35.88
C ALA A 14 -1.85 -10.91 -34.36
N VAL A 15 -0.62 -10.91 -33.82
CA VAL A 15 -0.41 -10.71 -32.39
C VAL A 15 -0.89 -9.30 -32.11
N VAL A 16 -2.17 -9.20 -31.73
CA VAL A 16 -2.70 -8.05 -31.02
C VAL A 16 -2.02 -8.03 -29.66
N ALA A 17 -0.79 -7.50 -29.66
CA ALA A 17 -0.19 -6.94 -28.48
C ALA A 17 -1.18 -5.87 -27.99
N GLY A 18 -1.99 -6.25 -27.01
CA GLY A 18 -2.83 -5.32 -26.28
C GLY A 18 -1.89 -4.37 -25.58
N ALA A 19 -1.54 -3.28 -26.26
CA ALA A 19 -0.96 -2.12 -25.62
C ALA A 19 -2.03 -1.62 -24.65
N GLU A 20 -1.95 -2.09 -23.41
CA GLU A 20 -2.76 -1.60 -22.32
C GLU A 20 -2.64 -0.08 -22.35
N GLN A 21 -3.75 0.61 -22.58
CA GLN A 21 -3.77 2.05 -22.40
C GLN A 21 -3.40 2.27 -20.95
N GLN A 22 -2.22 2.85 -20.72
CA GLN A 22 -1.64 3.03 -19.39
C GLN A 22 -2.59 3.91 -18.57
N GLU A 23 -3.51 3.25 -17.85
CA GLU A 23 -4.65 3.92 -17.24
C GLU A 23 -4.12 4.90 -16.20
N LYS A 24 -4.34 6.19 -16.38
CA LYS A 24 -3.82 7.20 -15.46
C LYS A 24 -4.67 7.24 -14.19
N LEU A 25 -4.03 7.61 -13.06
CA LEU A 25 -4.72 7.95 -11.82
C LEU A 25 -5.89 8.91 -12.09
N ARG A 26 -7.09 8.55 -11.65
CA ARG A 26 -8.28 9.42 -11.75
C ARG A 26 -8.62 9.95 -10.36
N ILE A 27 -8.70 11.27 -10.23
CA ILE A 27 -8.99 11.97 -8.98
C ILE A 27 -10.35 12.66 -9.12
N GLY A 28 -11.36 12.13 -8.45
CA GLY A 28 -12.65 12.80 -8.26
C GLY A 28 -12.70 13.50 -6.90
N ILE A 29 -13.28 14.70 -6.83
CA ILE A 29 -13.49 15.39 -5.55
C ILE A 29 -14.94 15.17 -5.12
N LEU A 30 -15.13 14.53 -3.96
CA LEU A 30 -16.45 14.18 -3.40
C LEU A 30 -16.99 15.27 -2.46
N LYS A 31 -16.11 15.92 -1.71
CA LYS A 31 -16.43 17.05 -0.81
C LYS A 31 -15.31 18.08 -0.91
N ARG A 32 -15.65 19.31 -1.27
CA ARG A 32 -14.74 20.46 -1.23
C ARG A 32 -14.78 21.13 0.15
N VAL A 33 -13.76 21.91 0.46
CA VAL A 33 -13.68 22.76 1.64
C VAL A 33 -13.38 24.19 1.20
N ASP A 34 -14.28 25.10 1.56
CA ASP A 34 -14.10 26.54 1.32
C ASP A 34 -13.19 27.14 2.40
N GLY A 35 -12.51 28.25 2.08
CA GLY A 35 -11.61 28.91 3.04
C GLY A 35 -10.33 28.14 3.38
N CYS A 36 -9.92 27.19 2.53
CA CYS A 36 -8.70 26.40 2.72
C CYS A 36 -7.42 27.26 2.81
N THR A 37 -6.89 27.39 4.03
CA THR A 37 -5.69 28.19 4.37
C THR A 37 -4.38 27.45 4.06
N ARG A 38 -4.34 26.13 4.30
CA ARG A 38 -3.20 25.25 4.01
C ARG A 38 -3.66 24.05 3.20
N LYS A 39 -2.87 23.72 2.18
CA LYS A 39 -2.98 22.48 1.38
C LYS A 39 -1.83 21.55 1.71
N ALA A 40 -2.08 20.24 1.68
CA ALA A 40 -1.07 19.20 1.85
C ALA A 40 -0.03 19.23 0.72
N ARG A 41 1.25 19.08 1.10
CA ARG A 41 2.44 19.13 0.23
C ARG A 41 3.32 17.90 0.45
N SER A 42 4.28 17.68 -0.44
CA SER A 42 5.30 16.64 -0.22
C SER A 42 6.12 16.98 1.04
N GLY A 43 6.41 15.97 1.85
CA GLY A 43 7.10 16.11 3.13
C GLY A 43 6.20 16.51 4.32
N ASP A 44 4.91 16.80 4.11
CA ASP A 44 3.94 16.93 5.20
C ASP A 44 3.64 15.53 5.79
N LEU A 45 3.44 15.45 7.11
CA LEU A 45 2.89 14.27 7.77
C LEU A 45 1.36 14.41 7.76
N VAL A 46 0.61 13.45 7.19
CA VAL A 46 -0.85 13.58 7.02
C VAL A 46 -1.60 12.44 7.68
N GLU A 47 -2.70 12.77 8.36
CA GLU A 47 -3.68 11.78 8.83
C GLU A 47 -4.82 11.69 7.82
N VAL A 48 -5.14 10.48 7.38
CA VAL A 48 -6.16 10.23 6.35
C VAL A 48 -7.11 9.13 6.80
N HIS A 49 -8.41 9.42 6.72
CA HIS A 49 -9.44 8.38 6.69
C HIS A 49 -9.65 7.90 5.26
N TYR A 50 -9.85 6.60 5.13
CA TYR A 50 -10.06 5.93 3.85
C TYR A 50 -10.90 4.66 3.98
N THR A 51 -11.52 4.31 2.85
CA THR A 51 -12.04 2.97 2.55
C THR A 51 -11.55 2.57 1.16
N GLY A 52 -10.87 1.43 1.06
CA GLY A 52 -10.33 0.84 -0.16
C GLY A 52 -11.22 -0.29 -0.69
N LYS A 53 -11.55 -0.23 -1.98
CA LYS A 53 -12.37 -1.23 -2.67
C LYS A 53 -11.73 -1.72 -3.97
N LEU A 54 -11.98 -2.97 -4.32
CA LEU A 54 -11.70 -3.51 -5.66
C LEU A 54 -12.74 -2.99 -6.67
N ALA A 55 -12.49 -3.21 -7.96
CA ALA A 55 -13.36 -2.73 -9.05
C ALA A 55 -14.76 -3.38 -9.08
N ASP A 56 -14.93 -4.56 -8.47
CA ASP A 56 -16.21 -5.24 -8.26
C ASP A 56 -17.04 -4.65 -7.10
N GLY A 57 -16.45 -3.76 -6.29
CA GLY A 57 -17.06 -3.15 -5.11
C GLY A 57 -16.68 -3.81 -3.78
N THR A 58 -15.94 -4.91 -3.79
CA THR A 58 -15.46 -5.62 -2.59
C THR A 58 -14.56 -4.70 -1.76
N VAL A 59 -14.90 -4.48 -0.49
CA VAL A 59 -14.06 -3.71 0.45
C VAL A 59 -12.92 -4.61 0.93
N PHE A 60 -11.68 -4.18 0.76
CA PHE A 60 -10.52 -4.91 1.27
C PHE A 60 -9.93 -4.29 2.54
N ASP A 61 -10.13 -2.99 2.77
CA ASP A 61 -9.61 -2.28 3.94
C ASP A 61 -10.38 -0.96 4.20
N SER A 62 -10.53 -0.58 5.47
CA SER A 62 -11.28 0.59 5.90
C SER A 62 -10.80 1.09 7.27
N SER A 63 -10.14 2.25 7.30
CA SER A 63 -9.77 2.94 8.54
C SER A 63 -10.98 3.52 9.29
N VAL A 64 -12.07 3.81 8.57
CA VAL A 64 -13.31 4.37 9.16
C VAL A 64 -13.99 3.31 10.03
N GLU A 65 -13.99 2.05 9.60
CA GLU A 65 -14.52 0.92 10.38
C GLU A 65 -13.66 0.62 11.63
N ARG A 66 -12.36 0.94 11.60
CA ARG A 66 -11.47 0.89 12.77
C ARG A 66 -11.56 2.13 13.68
N GLY A 67 -12.22 3.19 13.25
CA GLY A 67 -12.30 4.47 13.99
C GLY A 67 -10.97 5.24 14.11
N GLN A 68 -9.89 4.81 13.45
CA GLN A 68 -8.56 5.42 13.56
C GLN A 68 -7.98 5.76 12.18
N PRO A 69 -7.65 7.04 11.90
CA PRO A 69 -6.95 7.44 10.67
C PRO A 69 -5.59 6.75 10.54
N ILE A 70 -5.07 6.66 9.31
CA ILE A 70 -3.66 6.31 9.07
C ILE A 70 -2.83 7.59 8.96
N GLU A 71 -1.71 7.65 9.68
CA GLU A 71 -0.71 8.72 9.55
C GLU A 71 0.47 8.25 8.69
N PHE A 72 0.89 9.07 7.72
CA PHE A 72 2.06 8.80 6.88
C PHE A 72 2.65 10.09 6.29
N PRO A 73 3.94 10.14 5.92
CA PRO A 73 4.52 11.29 5.24
C PRO A 73 4.16 11.26 3.74
N LEU A 74 3.58 12.35 3.26
CA LEU A 74 3.05 12.48 1.90
C LEU A 74 4.14 12.75 0.86
N GLY A 75 4.04 12.13 -0.31
CA GLY A 75 4.84 12.47 -1.50
C GLY A 75 6.29 11.99 -1.48
N VAL A 76 6.65 11.10 -0.54
CA VAL A 76 8.01 10.60 -0.30
C VAL A 76 8.13 9.07 -0.44
N GLY A 77 7.19 8.44 -1.14
CA GLY A 77 7.26 7.01 -1.49
C GLY A 77 7.07 6.06 -0.30
N ARG A 78 6.37 6.50 0.76
CA ARG A 78 6.04 5.65 1.93
C ARG A 78 4.69 4.94 1.80
N VAL A 79 3.87 5.34 0.84
CA VAL A 79 2.60 4.70 0.46
C VAL A 79 2.57 4.44 -1.05
N ILE A 80 1.54 3.76 -1.55
CA ILE A 80 1.38 3.53 -2.99
C ILE A 80 1.35 4.85 -3.78
N GLN A 81 1.95 4.87 -4.98
CA GLN A 81 2.15 6.11 -5.75
C GLN A 81 0.84 6.85 -6.06
N GLY A 82 -0.28 6.14 -6.20
CA GLY A 82 -1.60 6.74 -6.41
C GLY A 82 -2.14 7.52 -5.21
N TRP A 83 -1.70 7.21 -3.99
CA TRP A 83 -1.98 8.01 -2.79
C TRP A 83 -1.11 9.25 -2.74
N ASP A 84 0.21 9.10 -2.92
CA ASP A 84 1.16 10.21 -2.97
C ASP A 84 0.74 11.26 -4.00
N GLN A 85 0.32 10.84 -5.19
CA GLN A 85 -0.19 11.75 -6.22
C GLN A 85 -1.63 12.24 -5.96
N GLY A 86 -2.49 11.38 -5.39
CA GLY A 86 -3.93 11.66 -5.24
C GLY A 86 -4.28 12.62 -4.10
N ILE A 87 -3.47 12.64 -3.05
CA ILE A 87 -3.71 13.39 -1.80
C ILE A 87 -3.00 14.76 -1.82
N LEU A 88 -2.00 14.95 -2.68
CA LEU A 88 -1.35 16.25 -2.88
C LEU A 88 -2.37 17.36 -3.18
N GLY A 89 -2.16 18.51 -2.54
CA GLY A 89 -3.03 19.67 -2.68
C GLY A 89 -4.42 19.53 -2.04
N MET A 90 -4.68 18.47 -1.24
CA MET A 90 -5.91 18.37 -0.44
C MET A 90 -5.94 19.42 0.68
N CYS A 91 -7.14 19.86 1.01
CA CYS A 91 -7.46 20.66 2.19
C CYS A 91 -7.97 19.77 3.33
N VAL A 92 -7.72 20.15 4.59
CA VAL A 92 -8.27 19.43 5.75
C VAL A 92 -9.81 19.41 5.67
N GLY A 93 -10.40 18.22 5.81
CA GLY A 93 -11.84 17.96 5.64
C GLY A 93 -12.31 17.77 4.20
N GLU A 94 -11.42 17.85 3.19
CA GLU A 94 -11.73 17.52 1.79
C GLU A 94 -11.85 16.00 1.63
N LYS A 95 -12.80 15.54 0.81
CA LYS A 95 -12.92 14.11 0.45
C LYS A 95 -12.68 13.90 -1.05
N ARG A 96 -11.89 12.88 -1.40
CA ARG A 96 -11.60 12.47 -2.78
C ARG A 96 -11.96 11.01 -3.04
N LYS A 97 -12.22 10.70 -4.31
CA LYS A 97 -12.26 9.35 -4.86
C LYS A 97 -11.06 9.17 -5.76
N LEU A 98 -10.17 8.25 -5.42
CA LEU A 98 -9.01 7.89 -6.23
C LEU A 98 -9.31 6.56 -6.93
N THR A 99 -9.26 6.54 -8.26
CA THR A 99 -9.19 5.28 -9.03
C THR A 99 -7.76 5.09 -9.47
N ILE A 100 -7.10 4.13 -8.82
CA ILE A 100 -5.66 3.90 -8.89
C ILE A 100 -5.42 2.67 -9.79
N PRO A 101 -4.71 2.82 -10.92
CA PRO A 101 -4.34 1.71 -11.78
C PRO A 101 -3.31 0.80 -11.07
N PRO A 102 -3.12 -0.46 -11.52
CA PRO A 102 -2.27 -1.41 -10.81
C PRO A 102 -0.82 -0.92 -10.64
N HIS A 103 -0.26 -0.28 -11.67
CA HIS A 103 1.11 0.25 -11.66
C HIS A 103 1.34 1.44 -10.72
N LEU A 104 0.28 2.07 -10.19
CA LEU A 104 0.35 3.07 -9.11
C LEU A 104 -0.16 2.53 -7.76
N GLY A 105 -0.51 1.23 -7.71
CA GLY A 105 -1.00 0.48 -6.57
C GLY A 105 -0.02 -0.64 -6.18
N TYR A 106 -0.46 -1.89 -6.27
CA TYR A 106 0.31 -3.08 -5.88
C TYR A 106 0.83 -3.92 -7.07
N GLY A 107 0.70 -3.42 -8.30
CA GLY A 107 1.28 -4.02 -9.51
C GLY A 107 0.84 -5.46 -9.78
N GLU A 108 1.78 -6.25 -10.28
CA GLU A 108 1.58 -7.65 -10.70
C GLU A 108 1.47 -8.63 -9.51
N HIS A 109 1.94 -8.23 -8.33
CA HIS A 109 1.98 -9.11 -7.16
C HIS A 109 0.72 -9.05 -6.29
N GLY A 110 -0.03 -7.94 -6.33
CA GLY A 110 -1.12 -7.70 -5.39
C GLY A 110 -0.59 -7.52 -3.96
N ALA A 111 -1.45 -7.76 -2.96
CA ALA A 111 -1.06 -7.67 -1.55
C ALA A 111 -1.94 -8.52 -0.63
N GLY A 112 -1.30 -9.24 0.31
CA GLY A 112 -1.93 -9.83 1.50
C GLY A 112 -3.09 -10.81 1.25
N GLY A 113 -3.24 -11.36 0.04
CA GLY A 113 -4.39 -12.18 -0.37
C GLY A 113 -5.70 -11.40 -0.59
N ALA A 114 -5.86 -10.23 0.03
CA ALA A 114 -7.04 -9.37 -0.12
C ALA A 114 -7.04 -8.55 -1.42
N ILE A 115 -5.86 -8.28 -2.00
CA ILE A 115 -5.71 -7.53 -3.25
C ILE A 115 -5.05 -8.45 -4.29
N PRO A 116 -5.72 -8.81 -5.39
CA PRO A 116 -5.15 -9.68 -6.40
C PRO A 116 -4.11 -8.98 -7.30
N PRO A 117 -3.29 -9.75 -8.03
CA PRO A 117 -2.50 -9.29 -9.16
C PRO A 117 -3.26 -8.37 -10.11
N HIS A 118 -2.60 -7.32 -10.60
CA HIS A 118 -3.13 -6.36 -11.58
C HIS A 118 -4.46 -5.70 -11.17
N ALA A 119 -4.74 -5.55 -9.87
CA ALA A 119 -5.96 -4.94 -9.37
C ALA A 119 -6.00 -3.42 -9.55
N THR A 120 -7.07 -2.91 -10.17
CA THR A 120 -7.45 -1.49 -10.09
C THR A 120 -8.16 -1.22 -8.76
N LEU A 121 -7.68 -0.23 -8.02
CA LEU A 121 -8.14 0.10 -6.67
C LEU A 121 -9.01 1.35 -6.68
N ILE A 122 -10.08 1.35 -5.89
CA ILE A 122 -10.98 2.47 -5.70
C ILE A 122 -10.93 2.88 -4.23
N PHE A 123 -10.24 3.98 -3.94
CA PHE A 123 -10.21 4.56 -2.60
C PHE A 123 -11.17 5.75 -2.51
N THR A 124 -11.95 5.80 -1.44
CA THR A 124 -12.52 7.06 -0.94
C THR A 124 -11.62 7.53 0.19
N THR A 125 -11.08 8.74 0.12
CA THR A 125 -10.18 9.32 1.14
C THR A 125 -10.74 10.63 1.70
N GLU A 126 -10.42 10.95 2.95
CA GLU A 126 -10.67 12.20 3.66
C GLU A 126 -9.40 12.62 4.39
N LEU A 127 -8.93 13.84 4.15
CA LEU A 127 -7.76 14.39 4.85
C LEU A 127 -8.22 14.91 6.23
N VAL A 128 -7.74 14.29 7.30
CA VAL A 128 -8.15 14.59 8.69
C VAL A 128 -7.29 15.70 9.29
N SER A 129 -5.98 15.66 9.07
CA SER A 129 -5.04 16.68 9.56
C SER A 129 -3.80 16.79 8.66
N ILE A 130 -3.01 17.84 8.88
CA ILE A 130 -1.68 17.99 8.28
C ILE A 130 -0.71 18.38 9.39
N ASN A 131 0.01 17.37 9.87
CA ASN A 131 0.99 17.44 10.94
C ASN A 131 2.38 17.82 10.39
N GLY A 132 3.17 18.51 11.21
CA GLY A 132 4.43 19.13 10.81
C GLY A 132 4.26 20.31 9.85
N GLU A 133 5.28 21.16 9.76
CA GLU A 133 5.48 22.07 8.63
C GLU A 133 6.39 21.32 7.66
N GLY A 134 5.92 21.07 6.43
CA GLY A 134 6.48 20.08 5.51
C GLY A 134 8.00 20.02 5.57
N LEU A 135 8.52 18.84 5.93
CA LEU A 135 9.94 18.61 6.19
C LEU A 135 10.73 19.29 5.08
N PRO A 136 11.78 20.09 5.40
CA PRO A 136 12.54 20.78 4.38
C PRO A 136 13.11 19.71 3.45
N VAL A 137 12.49 19.59 2.28
CA VAL A 137 13.03 18.82 1.17
C VAL A 137 14.28 19.59 0.81
N VAL A 138 15.41 19.11 1.34
CA VAL A 138 16.72 19.54 0.89
C VAL A 138 16.81 19.02 -0.53
N GLU A 139 16.33 19.84 -1.47
CA GLU A 139 16.74 19.78 -2.86
C GLU A 139 18.26 19.99 -2.83
N VAL A 140 18.98 18.87 -2.68
CA VAL A 140 20.44 18.88 -2.71
C VAL A 140 20.79 19.36 -4.11
N PRO A 141 21.37 20.56 -4.26
CA PRO A 141 21.72 21.02 -5.59
C PRO A 141 22.75 20.03 -6.14
N ASP A 142 22.55 19.63 -7.40
CA ASP A 142 23.36 18.66 -8.17
C ASP A 142 24.86 19.01 -8.25
N SER A 143 25.24 20.17 -7.69
CA SER A 143 26.60 20.72 -7.61
C SER A 143 27.36 20.34 -6.33
N GLN A 144 26.83 19.47 -5.45
CA GLN A 144 27.50 19.03 -4.23
C GLN A 144 27.45 17.51 -3.98
N VAL A 145 27.41 16.70 -5.04
CA VAL A 145 28.13 15.42 -4.96
C VAL A 145 29.63 15.77 -4.97
N PRO A 146 30.40 15.53 -3.89
CA PRO A 146 31.84 15.48 -4.07
C PRO A 146 32.11 14.31 -5.00
N ASP A 147 32.86 14.56 -6.07
CA ASP A 147 33.38 13.48 -6.90
C ASP A 147 34.15 12.52 -5.96
N LEU A 148 33.59 11.33 -5.75
CA LEU A 148 34.30 10.23 -5.11
C LEU A 148 35.26 9.68 -6.15
N ASP A 149 36.31 10.46 -6.38
CA ASP A 149 37.43 10.15 -7.24
C ASP A 149 37.93 8.73 -6.97
N SER A 150 37.96 7.94 -8.03
CA SER A 150 39.24 7.57 -8.64
C SER A 150 40.40 7.21 -7.70
N ASP A 151 40.17 6.29 -6.77
CA ASP A 151 41.23 5.42 -6.26
C ASP A 151 40.98 3.98 -6.73
N SER A 152 41.65 3.63 -7.84
CA SER A 152 41.91 2.24 -8.21
C SER A 152 43.36 1.93 -7.82
N PRO A 153 43.60 1.25 -6.68
CA PRO A 153 44.88 0.60 -6.45
C PRO A 153 45.06 -0.50 -7.50
N THR A 154 46.20 -0.48 -8.16
CA THR A 154 46.58 -1.43 -9.20
C THR A 154 46.70 -2.86 -8.68
N GLU A 155 46.61 -3.79 -9.62
CA GLU A 155 47.04 -5.18 -9.47
C GLU A 155 48.55 -5.27 -9.16
N ASP A 156 49.03 -6.48 -8.85
CA ASP A 156 50.40 -6.86 -8.42
C ASP A 156 50.76 -6.43 -6.97
N GLU A 157 51.30 -7.30 -6.09
CA GLU A 157 52.12 -8.51 -6.28
C GLU A 157 51.66 -9.70 -5.40
N ALA A 158 52.15 -10.89 -5.73
CA ALA A 158 51.85 -12.15 -5.04
C ALA A 158 52.79 -12.42 -3.83
N ASP A 159 52.32 -13.23 -2.87
CA ASP A 159 53.16 -14.27 -2.27
C ASP A 159 52.31 -15.45 -1.74
N SER A 160 52.98 -16.56 -1.44
CA SER A 160 52.45 -17.86 -0.98
C SER A 160 51.86 -17.77 0.45
N ASP A 161 51.13 -18.77 1.00
CA ASP A 161 51.36 -20.21 0.99
C ASP A 161 50.08 -21.05 1.16
N ALA A 162 50.21 -22.33 0.84
CA ALA A 162 49.17 -23.34 1.07
C ALA A 162 49.17 -23.83 2.52
N GLU A 163 47.99 -24.20 3.03
CA GLU A 163 47.86 -25.39 3.86
C GLU A 163 46.46 -25.99 3.59
N THR A 164 46.41 -27.26 3.23
CA THR A 164 45.17 -28.03 3.04
C THR A 164 44.83 -28.78 4.31
N ASP A 165 43.60 -28.69 4.80
CA ASP A 165 43.04 -29.69 5.71
C ASP A 165 41.62 -30.06 5.32
N ASP A 166 41.52 -31.17 4.58
CA ASP A 166 40.30 -31.92 4.35
C ASP A 166 39.76 -32.51 5.66
N ILE A 167 38.55 -32.15 6.07
CA ILE A 167 37.73 -33.04 6.91
C ILE A 167 36.37 -33.26 6.25
N ALA A 168 36.35 -34.24 5.35
CA ALA A 168 35.13 -34.96 5.02
C ALA A 168 34.77 -35.90 6.18
N VAL A 169 33.58 -35.74 6.75
CA VAL A 169 32.96 -36.79 7.58
C VAL A 169 31.59 -37.12 7.02
N SER A 170 31.53 -38.24 6.30
CA SER A 170 30.28 -38.88 5.91
C SER A 170 29.79 -39.77 7.05
N SER A 171 28.53 -39.62 7.45
CA SER A 171 27.62 -40.74 7.75
C SER A 171 26.21 -40.24 8.05
N GLU A 172 25.22 -41.06 7.69
CA GLU A 172 23.80 -40.72 7.61
C GLU A 172 23.04 -40.97 8.96
N PRO A 173 21.79 -41.47 9.04
CA PRO A 173 20.71 -40.66 9.63
C PRO A 173 20.01 -41.33 10.83
N GLU A 174 19.71 -40.57 11.88
CA GLU A 174 18.91 -41.06 13.00
C GLU A 174 17.46 -40.55 12.88
N SER A 175 16.54 -41.48 12.64
CA SER A 175 15.10 -41.32 12.79
C SER A 175 14.71 -41.36 14.26
N ASP A 176 13.88 -40.42 14.73
CA ASP A 176 13.26 -40.50 16.05
C ASP A 176 11.74 -40.26 15.93
N ASP A 177 11.01 -41.37 15.71
CA ASP A 177 9.55 -41.42 15.79
C ASP A 177 9.13 -41.33 17.27
N SER A 178 8.30 -40.35 17.61
CA SER A 178 7.61 -40.32 18.90
C SER A 178 6.12 -40.00 18.74
N ASP A 179 5.34 -41.07 18.58
CA ASP A 179 3.91 -41.09 18.88
C ASP A 179 3.65 -40.62 20.33
N ALA A 180 2.75 -39.66 20.50
CA ALA A 180 2.03 -39.46 21.77
C ALA A 180 0.71 -38.71 21.54
N SER A 181 -0.35 -39.46 21.26
CA SER A 181 -1.73 -38.99 21.41
C SER A 181 -2.06 -38.70 22.89
N SER A 182 -2.66 -37.53 23.18
CA SER A 182 -3.41 -37.33 24.42
C SER A 182 -4.59 -36.38 24.20
N ASP A 183 -5.78 -36.96 24.10
CA ASP A 183 -7.07 -36.29 24.29
C ASP A 183 -7.22 -35.69 25.70
N SER A 184 -8.33 -34.98 25.91
CA SER A 184 -8.83 -34.39 27.18
C SER A 184 -8.17 -33.05 27.55
N ASP A 185 -8.88 -32.05 28.10
CA ASP A 185 -10.20 -32.10 28.75
C ASP A 185 -11.05 -30.84 28.53
N SER A 186 -12.36 -31.02 28.71
CA SER A 186 -13.38 -29.96 28.68
C SER A 186 -13.49 -29.18 29.99
N VAL A 187 -13.44 -27.84 29.92
CA VAL A 187 -14.01 -26.87 30.88
C VAL A 187 -14.18 -25.52 30.15
N ALA A 188 -15.07 -24.60 30.52
CA ALA A 188 -16.36 -24.66 31.20
C ALA A 188 -17.06 -23.31 30.91
N ASP A 189 -18.37 -23.21 31.09
CA ASP A 189 -19.14 -21.99 30.85
C ASP A 189 -18.61 -20.78 31.64
N SER A 190 -18.79 -19.59 31.08
CA SER A 190 -18.64 -18.33 31.78
C SER A 190 -19.66 -17.35 31.23
N ASP A 191 -20.91 -17.55 31.66
CA ASP A 191 -21.91 -16.49 31.68
C ASP A 191 -21.32 -15.25 32.37
N SER A 192 -21.32 -14.12 31.67
CA SER A 192 -21.06 -12.82 32.27
C SER A 192 -22.19 -11.87 31.91
N ASP A 193 -23.20 -11.84 32.79
CA ASP A 193 -24.25 -10.83 32.81
C ASP A 193 -23.64 -9.43 32.77
N THR A 194 -23.79 -8.73 31.65
CA THR A 194 -23.54 -7.27 31.59
C THR A 194 -24.84 -6.53 31.87
N ASP A 195 -25.08 -6.40 33.17
CA ASP A 195 -25.79 -5.32 33.87
C ASP A 195 -26.16 -4.12 32.98
N ALA A 196 -27.46 -3.96 32.71
CA ALA A 196 -28.01 -2.80 32.01
C ALA A 196 -28.30 -1.68 33.03
N THR A 197 -27.30 -0.86 33.30
CA THR A 197 -27.45 0.33 34.17
C THR A 197 -27.93 1.56 33.41
N ASP A 198 -28.71 2.35 34.14
CA ASP A 198 -29.40 3.59 33.77
C ASP A 198 -28.63 4.55 32.84
N LEU A 199 -29.36 5.08 31.84
CA LEU A 199 -29.15 6.42 31.31
C LEU A 199 -30.50 7.13 31.15
N ASP A 200 -30.58 8.33 31.73
CA ASP A 200 -31.80 9.08 31.98
C ASP A 200 -32.51 9.59 30.71
N ASP A 201 -33.84 9.44 30.67
CA ASP A 201 -34.70 10.12 29.70
C ASP A 201 -34.90 11.59 30.13
N ASP A 202 -33.93 12.44 29.80
CA ASP A 202 -34.06 13.90 29.92
C ASP A 202 -34.54 14.50 28.60
N THR A 203 -35.78 14.17 28.21
CA THR A 203 -36.44 14.75 27.03
C THR A 203 -36.88 16.19 27.31
N PRO A 204 -36.32 17.22 26.65
CA PRO A 204 -36.62 18.61 26.97
C PRO A 204 -38.03 19.03 26.55
N VAL A 205 -38.71 19.73 27.47
CA VAL A 205 -40.09 20.22 27.32
C VAL A 205 -40.20 21.26 26.20
N ILE A 206 -40.90 20.92 25.12
CA ILE A 206 -41.44 21.89 24.16
C ILE A 206 -42.64 22.64 24.76
N ARG A 207 -42.51 23.96 24.93
CA ARG A 207 -43.65 24.88 25.07
C ARG A 207 -43.40 26.21 24.35
N GLU A 208 -44.30 26.53 23.44
CA GLU A 208 -44.40 27.83 22.77
C GLU A 208 -44.87 28.95 23.71
N LYS A 209 -44.26 30.14 23.53
CA LYS A 209 -44.87 31.49 23.62
C LYS A 209 -43.80 32.48 23.10
N VAL A 210 -43.98 33.24 22.02
CA VAL A 210 -45.07 34.17 21.62
C VAL A 210 -45.10 35.42 22.52
N ASP A 211 -45.02 36.60 21.87
CA ASP A 211 -45.00 38.00 22.37
C ASP A 211 -43.72 38.40 23.15
N LEU A 212 -42.85 39.33 22.67
CA LEU A 212 -43.07 40.67 22.11
C LEU A 212 -41.89 41.13 21.21
#